data_AF-A0A9D6F5Q0-F1
#
_entry.id   AF-A0A9D6F5Q0-F1
#
_cell.length_a   1.000
_cell.length_b   1.000
_cell.length_c   1.000
_cell.angle_alpha   90.00
_cell.angle_beta   90.00
_cell.angle_gamma   90.00
#
_symmetry.space_group_name_H-M   'P 1'
#
loop_
_entity.id
_entity.type
_entity.pdbx_description
1 polymer ?
#
loop_
_entity_poly.entity_id
_entity_poly.type
_entity_poly.pdbx_seq_one_letter_code
_entity_poly.pdbx_strand_id
1 'polypeptide(L)'
;MPILLKCTCGKKLQVGDENRGKKVKCPGCGAVLTAEPPPEETAVQAEPPSKPPAVSDTAVQTEARTRPTPAEDDDDEPPRRRKSPSRPEPEKKKGSLLWIILGGCGVLSLFGCLCVGGGGYWGYTKMEAAKQRITSQNNLKQIMIAVHGYHDANRRFPPYATVHPQTKQMQLSWRVLLLPYLEQQNLYLRIRLDESWDSAHNRQFWTQMPKVYQLPEKPSSESTHYQVFFGDGGLFSNPNQQDQPLPIGPNVFCMPSLRFKMTHITDGTSNTLFVVEAARAVNWMKPEDIPFTKGAGVSVDSISNHRGDNRFHAGFADGSVKWIRRDIDPKTLHNLIVPDDGNTLDMRWMD
;
A
#
# COMPACT_ATOMS: atom_id res chain seq x y z
N MET A 1 16.91 1.47 33.79
CA MET A 1 17.64 0.59 32.87
C MET A 1 18.99 0.25 33.49
N PRO A 2 19.40 -1.04 33.59
CA PRO A 2 20.69 -1.38 34.19
C PRO A 2 21.86 -0.78 33.37
N ILE A 3 22.82 -0.18 34.06
CA ILE A 3 24.07 0.34 33.48
C ILE A 3 25.02 -0.84 33.28
N LEU A 4 25.51 -1.03 32.06
CA LEU A 4 26.44 -2.10 31.72
C LEU A 4 27.89 -1.60 31.77
N LEU A 5 28.68 -2.09 32.71
CA LEU A 5 30.10 -1.76 32.86
C LEU A 5 30.97 -2.92 32.36
N LYS A 6 32.02 -2.60 31.61
CA LYS A 6 33.03 -3.57 31.16
C LYS A 6 34.30 -3.39 31.97
N CYS A 7 34.68 -4.41 32.73
CA CYS A 7 35.93 -4.42 33.48
C CYS A 7 37.11 -4.78 32.60
N THR A 8 38.31 -4.30 32.92
CA THR A 8 39.58 -4.64 32.25
C THR A 8 39.94 -6.12 32.37
N CYS A 9 39.41 -6.82 33.37
CA CYS A 9 39.54 -8.28 33.51
C CYS A 9 38.58 -9.07 32.60
N GLY A 10 37.80 -8.41 31.75
CA GLY A 10 36.88 -9.03 30.80
C GLY A 10 35.46 -9.32 31.34
N LYS A 11 35.21 -9.17 32.64
CA LYS A 11 33.86 -9.33 33.20
C LYS A 11 32.95 -8.15 32.87
N LYS A 12 31.70 -8.45 32.52
CA LYS A 12 30.61 -7.48 32.35
C LYS A 12 29.81 -7.41 33.65
N LEU A 13 29.53 -6.20 34.12
CA LEU A 13 28.78 -5.90 35.35
C LEU A 13 27.50 -5.17 34.97
N GLN A 14 26.36 -5.69 35.42
CA GLN A 14 25.10 -4.96 35.36
C GLN A 14 24.86 -4.32 36.71
N VAL A 15 24.74 -3.00 36.73
CA VAL A 15 24.53 -2.23 37.95
C VAL A 15 23.21 -1.47 37.81
N GLY A 16 22.40 -1.44 38.86
CA GLY A 16 21.15 -0.66 38.86
C GLY A 16 21.40 0.84 38.75
N ASP A 17 20.41 1.58 38.25
CA ASP A 17 20.47 3.03 38.05
C ASP A 17 20.80 3.81 39.33
N GLU A 18 20.47 3.26 40.51
CA GLU A 18 20.76 3.84 41.82
C GLU A 18 22.27 3.99 42.13
N ASN A 19 23.11 3.35 41.31
CA ASN A 19 24.56 3.41 41.39
C ASN A 19 25.17 4.34 40.34
N ARG A 20 24.37 5.08 39.56
CA ARG A 20 24.84 6.07 38.59
C ARG A 20 25.75 7.11 39.27
N GLY A 21 26.93 7.34 38.70
CA GLY A 21 27.98 8.22 39.24
C GLY A 21 28.73 7.66 40.47
N LYS A 22 28.39 6.46 40.95
CA LYS A 22 29.07 5.82 42.09
C LYS A 22 30.15 4.84 41.63
N LYS A 23 31.10 4.60 42.53
CA LYS A 23 32.20 3.62 42.37
C LYS A 23 31.71 2.22 42.76
N VAL A 24 31.85 1.26 41.85
CA VAL A 24 31.43 -0.14 42.01
C VAL A 24 32.64 -1.06 41.88
N LYS A 25 32.81 -2.01 42.80
CA LYS A 25 33.91 -2.98 42.76
C LYS A 25 33.58 -4.17 41.86
N CYS A 26 34.53 -4.56 41.02
CA CYS A 26 34.44 -5.77 40.21
C CYS A 26 34.61 -7.03 41.10
N PRO A 27 33.66 -7.98 41.10
CA PRO A 27 33.76 -9.23 41.86
C PRO A 27 34.77 -10.22 41.26
N GLY A 28 35.35 -9.93 40.09
CA GLY A 28 36.38 -10.77 39.47
C GLY A 28 37.81 -10.42 39.89
N CYS A 29 38.13 -9.13 39.96
CA CYS A 29 39.51 -8.67 40.16
C CYS A 29 39.65 -7.56 41.21
N GLY A 30 38.55 -7.13 41.84
CA GLY A 30 38.55 -6.06 42.84
C GLY A 30 38.68 -4.64 42.28
N ALA A 31 38.86 -4.48 40.96
CA ALA A 31 38.99 -3.16 40.32
C ALA A 31 37.75 -2.29 40.55
N VAL A 32 37.96 -0.99 40.80
CA VAL A 32 36.89 -0.02 41.04
C VAL A 32 36.52 0.67 39.73
N LEU A 33 35.26 0.53 39.30
CA LEU A 33 34.71 1.11 38.08
C LEU A 33 33.69 2.20 38.43
N THR A 34 33.65 3.29 37.69
CA THR A 34 32.64 4.34 37.85
C THR A 34 31.46 4.06 36.92
N ALA A 35 30.24 4.10 37.44
CA ALA A 35 29.04 3.95 36.62
C ALA A 35 28.66 5.28 35.94
N GLU A 36 29.44 5.70 34.95
CA GLU A 36 29.16 6.89 34.13
C GLU A 36 28.13 6.56 33.03
N PRO A 37 27.27 7.53 32.67
CA PRO A 37 26.38 7.37 31.52
C PRO A 37 27.19 7.20 30.23
N PRO A 38 26.64 6.54 29.19
CA PRO A 38 27.24 6.57 27.86
C PRO A 38 27.46 8.03 27.46
N PRO A 39 28.57 8.37 26.79
CA PRO A 39 28.75 9.71 26.26
C PRO A 39 27.53 10.06 25.41
N GLU A 40 26.91 11.20 25.69
CA GLU A 40 25.86 11.79 24.86
C GLU A 40 26.37 11.79 23.42
N GLU A 41 25.71 11.02 22.54
CA GLU A 41 25.87 11.21 21.11
C GLU A 41 25.55 12.67 20.84
N THR A 42 26.60 13.42 20.52
CA THR A 42 26.50 14.82 20.16
C THR A 42 25.58 14.84 18.96
N ALA A 43 24.37 15.38 19.15
CA ALA A 43 23.41 15.58 18.10
C ALA A 43 24.13 16.30 16.96
N VAL A 44 24.37 15.58 15.87
CA VAL A 44 24.78 16.20 14.61
C VAL A 44 23.65 17.15 14.27
N GLN A 45 23.90 18.44 14.43
CA GLN A 45 23.01 19.49 13.95
C GLN A 45 22.85 19.25 12.45
N ALA A 46 21.67 18.77 12.06
CA ALA A 46 21.28 18.76 10.66
C ALA A 46 21.29 20.23 10.23
N GLU A 47 22.23 20.59 9.36
CA GLU A 47 22.15 21.85 8.64
C GLU A 47 20.78 21.92 7.96
N PRO A 48 20.05 23.05 8.07
CA PRO A 48 18.81 23.23 7.34
C PRO A 48 19.11 23.07 5.85
N PRO A 49 18.23 22.40 5.07
CA PRO A 49 18.49 22.11 3.67
C PRO A 49 18.84 23.41 2.94
N SER A 50 20.05 23.44 2.37
CA SER A 50 20.51 24.54 1.54
C SER A 50 19.47 24.78 0.45
N LYS A 51 18.99 26.02 0.38
CA LYS A 51 18.08 26.54 -0.65
C LYS A 51 18.51 26.01 -2.02
N PRO A 52 17.61 25.43 -2.83
CA PRO A 52 17.98 24.93 -4.15
C PRO A 52 18.64 26.06 -4.96
N PRO A 53 19.64 25.74 -5.79
CA PRO A 53 20.37 26.75 -6.54
C PRO A 53 19.39 27.59 -7.37
N ALA A 54 19.57 28.91 -7.31
CA ALA A 54 18.82 29.85 -8.14
C ALA A 54 18.97 29.42 -9.60
N VAL A 55 17.84 29.14 -10.24
CA VAL A 55 17.78 28.94 -11.68
C VAL A 55 18.29 30.24 -12.29
N SER A 56 19.40 30.16 -13.02
CA SER A 56 19.95 31.29 -13.75
C SER A 56 18.91 31.77 -14.76
N ASP A 57 18.48 33.02 -14.60
CA ASP A 57 17.66 33.77 -15.55
C ASP A 57 18.36 33.77 -16.91
N THR A 58 18.04 32.79 -17.75
CA THR A 58 18.26 32.93 -19.18
C THR A 58 16.99 33.59 -19.71
N ALA A 59 17.10 34.88 -19.95
CA ALA A 59 16.03 35.72 -20.48
C ALA A 59 15.47 35.12 -21.78
N VAL A 60 14.33 34.44 -21.68
CA VAL A 60 13.45 34.24 -22.84
C VAL A 60 12.72 35.57 -23.02
N GLN A 61 13.14 36.34 -24.02
CA GLN A 61 12.43 37.52 -24.48
C GLN A 61 11.05 37.10 -24.97
N THR A 62 10.03 37.37 -24.17
CA THR A 62 8.64 37.39 -24.63
C THR A 62 8.42 38.70 -25.40
N GLU A 63 8.69 38.67 -26.70
CA GLU A 63 8.05 39.61 -27.61
C GLU A 63 6.56 39.25 -27.70
N ALA A 64 5.72 40.22 -27.38
CA ALA A 64 4.27 40.12 -27.49
C ALA A 64 3.87 39.89 -28.95
N ARG A 65 3.58 38.63 -29.30
CA ARG A 65 2.99 38.30 -30.59
C ARG A 65 1.50 38.59 -30.56
N THR A 66 1.14 39.75 -31.10
CA THR A 66 -0.23 40.15 -31.42
C THR A 66 -0.89 39.08 -32.30
N ARG A 67 -2.10 38.63 -31.91
CA ARG A 67 -2.94 37.73 -32.72
C ARG A 67 -3.29 38.43 -34.04
N PRO A 68 -3.12 37.81 -35.22
CA PRO A 68 -3.57 38.38 -36.49
C PRO A 68 -5.10 38.46 -36.51
N THR A 69 -5.62 39.62 -36.92
CA THR A 69 -7.01 39.83 -37.32
C THR A 69 -7.34 38.98 -38.56
N PRO A 70 -8.53 38.36 -38.64
CA PRO A 70 -9.00 37.77 -39.89
C PRO A 70 -9.19 38.87 -40.95
N ALA A 71 -8.70 38.61 -42.16
CA ALA A 71 -8.84 39.47 -43.32
C ALA A 71 -10.31 39.59 -43.74
N GLU A 72 -10.68 40.81 -44.14
CA GLU A 72 -11.92 41.15 -44.83
C GLU A 72 -11.81 40.64 -46.28
N ASP A 73 -12.74 39.76 -46.68
CA ASP A 73 -13.05 39.51 -48.08
C ASP A 73 -14.41 40.16 -48.37
N ASP A 74 -14.38 41.06 -49.35
CA ASP A 74 -15.50 41.75 -49.97
C ASP A 74 -16.47 40.77 -50.66
N ASP A 75 -17.75 41.16 -50.66
CA ASP A 75 -18.78 40.96 -51.70
C ASP A 75 -20.17 40.54 -51.16
N ASP A 76 -21.19 41.13 -51.80
CA ASP A 76 -22.65 40.96 -51.66
C ASP A 76 -23.42 41.85 -50.65
N GLU A 77 -23.65 43.10 -51.05
CA GLU A 77 -24.69 44.00 -50.50
C GLU A 77 -26.11 43.58 -50.97
N PRO A 78 -27.05 43.21 -50.07
CA PRO A 78 -28.46 43.08 -50.43
C PRO A 78 -29.18 44.45 -50.37
N PRO A 79 -30.18 44.70 -51.23
CA PRO A 79 -30.67 46.05 -51.50
C PRO A 79 -31.44 46.68 -50.34
N ARG A 80 -31.21 47.98 -50.15
CA ARG A 80 -31.94 48.87 -49.23
C ARG A 80 -33.45 48.83 -49.48
N ARG A 81 -34.19 48.24 -48.54
CA ARG A 81 -35.67 48.33 -48.51
C ARG A 81 -36.12 49.71 -48.01
N ARG A 82 -36.89 50.39 -48.86
CA ARG A 82 -37.58 51.66 -48.61
C ARG A 82 -38.43 51.61 -47.32
N LYS A 83 -38.40 52.69 -46.54
CA LYS A 83 -39.37 52.96 -45.47
C LYS A 83 -40.78 53.09 -46.06
N SER A 84 -41.73 52.33 -45.54
CA SER A 84 -43.17 52.48 -45.80
C SER A 84 -43.92 52.61 -44.48
N PRO A 85 -45.10 53.29 -44.47
CA PRO A 85 -45.58 54.06 -43.33
C PRO A 85 -46.23 53.21 -42.24
N SER A 86 -46.34 53.85 -41.07
CA SER A 86 -46.98 53.39 -39.84
C SER A 86 -48.26 52.59 -40.07
N ARG A 87 -48.28 51.34 -39.61
CA ARG A 87 -49.49 50.54 -39.41
C ARG A 87 -50.08 50.81 -38.01
N PRO A 88 -51.41 50.86 -37.86
CA PRO A 88 -52.06 51.12 -36.58
C PRO A 88 -51.91 49.95 -35.60
N GLU A 89 -51.87 50.28 -34.31
CA GLU A 89 -51.82 49.34 -33.18
C GLU A 89 -52.95 48.31 -33.24
N PRO A 90 -52.67 47.01 -33.02
CA PRO A 90 -53.69 46.04 -32.69
C PRO A 90 -53.96 46.01 -31.18
N GLU A 91 -55.25 46.06 -30.85
CA GLU A 91 -55.86 45.98 -29.53
C GLU A 91 -55.27 44.90 -28.60
N LYS A 92 -55.11 45.29 -27.33
CA LYS A 92 -54.84 44.40 -26.19
C LYS A 92 -55.90 43.31 -26.06
N LYS A 93 -55.60 42.11 -26.54
CA LYS A 93 -56.23 40.88 -26.02
C LYS A 93 -55.42 40.36 -24.85
N LYS A 94 -55.99 40.54 -23.64
CA LYS A 94 -55.55 39.88 -22.40
C LYS A 94 -55.72 38.37 -22.59
N GLY A 95 -54.64 37.68 -22.94
CA GLY A 95 -54.66 36.24 -23.19
C GLY A 95 -53.29 35.61 -22.95
N SER A 96 -53.05 35.21 -21.70
CA SER A 96 -52.19 34.08 -21.33
C SER A 96 -50.71 34.10 -21.75
N LEU A 97 -50.00 35.18 -21.43
CA LEU A 97 -48.52 35.22 -21.42
C LEU A 97 -47.90 34.35 -20.29
N LEU A 98 -48.72 33.83 -19.38
CA LEU A 98 -48.26 33.07 -18.21
C LEU A 98 -47.74 31.66 -18.56
N TRP A 99 -48.26 31.01 -19.60
CA TRP A 99 -47.90 29.61 -19.91
C TRP A 99 -46.55 29.44 -20.63
N ILE A 100 -46.07 30.45 -21.38
CA ILE A 100 -44.79 30.36 -22.09
C ILE A 100 -43.61 30.58 -21.13
N ILE A 101 -43.77 31.48 -20.14
CA ILE A 101 -42.76 31.74 -19.11
C ILE A 101 -42.73 30.60 -18.06
N LEU A 102 -43.89 30.00 -17.74
CA LEU A 102 -43.95 28.83 -16.86
C LEU A 102 -43.48 27.53 -17.54
N GLY A 103 -43.73 27.35 -18.85
CA GLY A 103 -43.30 26.18 -19.61
C GLY A 103 -41.79 26.14 -19.91
N GLY A 104 -41.20 27.29 -20.27
CA GLY A 104 -39.76 27.37 -20.61
C GLY A 104 -38.83 27.20 -19.42
N CYS A 105 -39.18 27.77 -18.26
CA CYS A 105 -38.38 27.63 -17.04
C CYS A 105 -38.44 26.22 -16.44
N GLY A 106 -39.57 25.52 -16.60
CA GLY A 106 -39.72 24.13 -16.19
C GLY A 106 -38.82 23.18 -16.98
N VAL A 107 -38.74 23.36 -18.31
CA VAL A 107 -37.91 22.52 -19.19
C VAL A 107 -36.42 22.80 -19.01
N LEU A 108 -36.00 24.06 -18.85
CA LEU A 108 -34.59 24.40 -18.55
C LEU A 108 -34.16 23.97 -17.15
N SER A 109 -35.05 24.03 -16.15
CA SER A 109 -34.77 23.49 -14.81
C SER A 109 -34.69 21.96 -14.79
N LEU A 110 -35.56 21.27 -15.55
CA LEU A 110 -35.52 19.82 -15.70
C LEU A 110 -34.29 19.36 -16.47
N PHE A 111 -33.91 20.04 -17.57
CA PHE A 111 -32.67 19.76 -18.30
C PHE A 111 -31.42 20.10 -17.48
N GLY A 112 -31.43 21.20 -16.73
CA GLY A 112 -30.35 21.55 -15.79
C GLY A 112 -30.15 20.50 -14.71
N CYS A 113 -31.24 19.99 -14.12
CA CYS A 113 -31.18 18.88 -13.15
C CYS A 113 -30.75 17.55 -13.79
N LEU A 114 -31.15 17.25 -15.02
CA LEU A 114 -30.75 16.02 -15.74
C LEU A 114 -29.27 16.05 -16.17
N CYS A 115 -28.76 17.20 -16.64
CA CYS A 115 -27.36 17.34 -17.05
C CYS A 115 -26.39 17.44 -15.85
N VAL A 116 -26.77 18.14 -14.77
CA VAL A 116 -25.98 18.20 -13.53
C VAL A 116 -26.07 16.88 -12.75
N GLY A 117 -27.24 16.23 -12.74
CA GLY A 117 -27.44 14.94 -12.08
C GLY A 117 -26.72 13.78 -12.78
N GLY A 118 -26.81 13.67 -14.11
CA GLY A 118 -26.18 12.59 -14.87
C GLY A 118 -24.67 12.72 -15.00
N GLY A 119 -24.17 13.90 -15.38
CA GLY A 119 -22.74 14.16 -15.54
C GLY A 119 -22.00 14.27 -14.21
N GLY A 120 -22.62 14.90 -13.20
CA GLY A 120 -22.06 15.03 -11.86
C GLY A 120 -21.96 13.69 -11.14
N TYR A 121 -22.99 12.83 -11.26
CA TYR A 121 -22.96 11.48 -10.71
C TYR A 121 -21.90 10.59 -11.38
N TRP A 122 -21.81 10.64 -12.73
CA TRP A 122 -20.74 9.93 -13.46
C TRP A 122 -19.33 10.43 -13.13
N GLY A 123 -19.16 11.73 -12.90
CA GLY A 123 -17.90 12.32 -12.45
C GLY A 123 -17.54 11.85 -11.03
N TYR A 124 -18.50 11.88 -10.12
CA TYR A 124 -18.33 11.47 -8.72
C TYR A 124 -17.92 10.00 -8.60
N THR A 125 -18.58 9.07 -9.32
CA THR A 125 -18.24 7.64 -9.26
C THR A 125 -16.84 7.36 -9.80
N LYS A 126 -16.42 8.05 -10.87
CA LYS A 126 -15.04 7.95 -11.40
C LYS A 126 -14.00 8.48 -10.42
N MET A 127 -14.28 9.60 -9.74
CA MET A 127 -13.38 10.16 -8.73
C MET A 127 -13.21 9.22 -7.53
N GLU A 128 -14.31 8.64 -7.04
CA GLU A 128 -14.26 7.71 -5.91
C GLU A 128 -13.51 6.42 -6.28
N ALA A 129 -13.74 5.87 -7.48
CA ALA A 129 -12.98 4.72 -7.98
C ALA A 129 -11.48 5.01 -8.10
N ALA A 130 -11.11 6.20 -8.60
CA ALA A 130 -9.70 6.62 -8.66
C ALA A 130 -9.07 6.75 -7.27
N LYS A 131 -9.81 7.32 -6.31
CA LYS A 131 -9.38 7.46 -4.91
C LYS A 131 -9.19 6.10 -4.23
N GLN A 132 -10.14 5.18 -4.41
CA GLN A 132 -10.05 3.81 -3.88
C GLN A 132 -8.82 3.09 -4.45
N ARG A 133 -8.58 3.21 -5.75
CA ARG A 133 -7.39 2.67 -6.41
C ARG A 133 -6.08 3.23 -5.81
N ILE A 134 -5.96 4.55 -5.70
CA ILE A 134 -4.77 5.20 -5.13
C ILE A 134 -4.56 4.76 -3.68
N THR A 135 -5.65 4.67 -2.91
CA THR A 135 -5.59 4.23 -1.51
C THR A 135 -5.11 2.79 -1.41
N SER A 136 -5.62 1.88 -2.25
CA SER A 136 -5.15 0.49 -2.27
C SER A 136 -3.68 0.38 -2.67
N GLN A 137 -3.24 1.14 -3.67
CA GLN A 137 -1.83 1.20 -4.05
C GLN A 137 -0.94 1.67 -2.90
N ASN A 138 -1.38 2.70 -2.17
CA ASN A 138 -0.65 3.22 -1.00
C ASN A 138 -0.64 2.23 0.17
N ASN A 139 -1.75 1.51 0.39
CA ASN A 139 -1.82 0.43 1.37
C ASN A 139 -0.79 -0.66 1.06
N LEU A 140 -0.71 -1.14 -0.19
CA LEU A 140 0.32 -2.09 -0.59
C LEU A 140 1.74 -1.54 -0.43
N LYS A 141 1.99 -0.27 -0.78
CA LYS A 141 3.31 0.36 -0.55
C LYS A 141 3.68 0.34 0.93
N GLN A 142 2.76 0.68 1.82
CA GLN A 142 3.00 0.64 3.27
C GLN A 142 3.26 -0.79 3.76
N ILE A 143 2.51 -1.78 3.27
CA ILE A 143 2.76 -3.20 3.57
C ILE A 143 4.17 -3.60 3.12
N MET A 144 4.56 -3.24 1.89
CA MET A 144 5.89 -3.57 1.37
C MET A 144 7.00 -2.86 2.16
N ILE A 145 6.82 -1.60 2.55
CA ILE A 145 7.76 -0.90 3.43
C ILE A 145 7.91 -1.65 4.77
N ALA A 146 6.81 -2.10 5.37
CA ALA A 146 6.86 -2.88 6.61
C ALA A 146 7.55 -4.23 6.43
N VAL A 147 7.33 -4.91 5.30
CA VAL A 147 8.03 -6.15 4.91
C VAL A 147 9.54 -5.92 4.84
N HIS A 148 9.99 -4.83 4.21
CA HIS A 148 11.41 -4.48 4.15
C HIS A 148 11.97 -4.04 5.51
N GLY A 149 11.20 -3.31 6.33
CA GLY A 149 11.56 -2.99 7.70
C GLY A 149 11.78 -4.26 8.55
N TYR A 150 10.91 -5.26 8.41
CA TYR A 150 11.12 -6.57 9.01
C TYR A 150 12.39 -7.23 8.48
N HIS A 151 12.60 -7.22 7.17
CA HIS A 151 13.80 -7.80 6.55
C HIS A 151 15.08 -7.16 7.09
N ASP A 152 15.13 -5.83 7.22
CA ASP A 152 16.33 -5.12 7.66
C ASP A 152 16.69 -5.45 9.11
N ALA A 153 15.67 -5.54 9.98
CA ALA A 153 15.86 -5.92 11.37
C ALA A 153 16.22 -7.41 11.56
N ASN A 154 15.73 -8.30 10.69
CA ASN A 154 15.82 -9.76 10.89
C ASN A 154 16.74 -10.48 9.88
N ARG A 155 17.30 -9.75 8.92
CA ARG A 155 18.11 -10.24 7.77
C ARG A 155 17.42 -11.31 6.92
N ARG A 156 16.10 -11.38 7.00
CA ARG A 156 15.20 -12.34 6.34
C ARG A 156 13.82 -11.72 6.26
N PHE A 157 13.10 -12.01 5.19
CA PHE A 157 11.70 -11.62 5.08
C PHE A 157 10.86 -12.31 6.18
N PRO A 158 9.66 -11.76 6.50
CA PRO A 158 8.76 -12.38 7.47
C PRO A 158 8.47 -13.83 7.06
N PRO A 159 8.44 -14.78 8.01
CA PRO A 159 7.92 -16.10 7.70
C PRO A 159 6.47 -16.01 7.26
N TYR A 160 6.01 -16.96 6.44
CA TYR A 160 4.57 -17.08 6.09
C TYR A 160 3.68 -17.11 7.34
N ALA A 161 4.10 -17.88 8.35
CA ALA A 161 3.38 -18.03 9.60
C ALA A 161 4.33 -18.33 10.78
N THR A 162 3.89 -17.97 11.98
CA THR A 162 4.42 -18.58 13.21
C THR A 162 3.87 -19.99 13.37
N VAL A 163 4.57 -20.84 14.11
CA VAL A 163 4.17 -22.24 14.35
C VAL A 163 4.31 -22.60 15.82
N HIS A 164 3.49 -23.55 16.25
CA HIS A 164 3.63 -24.15 17.57
C HIS A 164 4.89 -25.05 17.62
N PRO A 165 5.75 -24.95 18.66
CA PRO A 165 7.05 -25.62 18.67
C PRO A 165 6.97 -27.16 18.69
N GLN A 166 5.93 -27.75 19.29
CA GLN A 166 5.76 -29.20 19.33
C GLN A 166 4.87 -29.74 18.19
N THR A 167 3.66 -29.20 18.02
CA THR A 167 2.70 -29.70 17.03
C THR A 167 3.00 -29.25 15.59
N LYS A 168 3.90 -28.27 15.41
CA LYS A 168 4.23 -27.61 14.13
C LYS A 168 3.03 -26.95 13.43
N GLN A 169 1.89 -26.83 14.12
CA GLN A 169 0.70 -26.19 13.56
C GLN A 169 0.93 -24.69 13.38
N MET A 170 0.54 -24.15 12.23
CA MET A 170 0.59 -22.71 11.98
C MET A 170 -0.35 -21.96 12.93
N GLN A 171 0.14 -20.89 13.53
CA GLN A 171 -0.58 -20.13 14.56
C GLN A 171 -1.03 -18.77 14.02
N LEU A 172 -0.10 -17.89 13.64
CA LEU A 172 -0.39 -16.51 13.21
C LEU A 172 0.23 -16.21 11.83
N SER A 173 -0.48 -15.42 11.04
CA SER A 173 -0.03 -14.93 9.73
C SER A 173 1.18 -14.00 9.81
N TRP A 174 1.99 -13.99 8.75
CA TRP A 174 3.03 -12.98 8.45
C TRP A 174 2.57 -11.54 8.73
N ARG A 175 1.29 -11.23 8.51
CA ARG A 175 0.69 -9.90 8.73
C ARG A 175 0.81 -9.42 10.18
N VAL A 176 0.71 -10.33 11.14
CA VAL A 176 0.83 -10.02 12.58
C VAL A 176 2.27 -9.63 12.93
N LEU A 177 3.25 -10.26 12.27
CA LEU A 177 4.67 -9.96 12.49
C LEU A 177 5.10 -8.59 11.94
N LEU A 178 4.30 -8.01 11.04
CA LEU A 178 4.56 -6.68 10.50
C LEU A 178 4.02 -5.53 11.37
N LEU A 179 3.18 -5.82 12.38
CA LEU A 179 2.56 -4.78 13.20
C LEU A 179 3.55 -3.77 13.82
N PRO A 180 4.73 -4.17 14.35
CA PRO A 180 5.72 -3.20 14.84
C PRO A 180 6.20 -2.21 13.78
N TYR A 181 6.27 -2.65 12.52
CA TYR A 181 6.72 -1.86 11.36
C TYR A 181 5.58 -1.08 10.70
N LEU A 182 4.36 -1.24 11.20
CA LEU A 182 3.15 -0.51 10.81
C LEU A 182 2.68 0.45 11.92
N GLU A 183 3.56 0.74 12.89
CA GLU A 183 3.26 1.57 14.06
C GLU A 183 2.14 0.99 14.95
N GLN A 184 1.95 -0.33 14.91
CA GLN A 184 0.93 -1.06 15.69
C GLN A 184 1.53 -1.83 16.86
N GLN A 185 2.57 -1.28 17.50
CA GLN A 185 3.27 -1.93 18.62
C GLN A 185 2.33 -2.29 19.78
N ASN A 186 1.38 -1.42 20.11
CA ASN A 186 0.42 -1.66 21.20
C ASN A 186 -0.50 -2.85 20.92
N LEU A 187 -0.92 -3.03 19.66
CA LEU A 187 -1.72 -4.19 19.27
C LEU A 187 -0.87 -5.46 19.28
N TYR A 188 0.35 -5.38 18.75
CA TYR A 188 1.30 -6.50 18.72
C TYR A 188 1.57 -7.08 20.11
N LEU A 189 1.78 -6.23 21.12
CA LEU A 189 2.04 -6.65 22.50
C LEU A 189 0.82 -7.29 23.20
N ARG A 190 -0.39 -7.05 22.70
CA ARG A 190 -1.64 -7.61 23.28
C ARG A 190 -1.98 -8.99 22.69
N ILE A 191 -1.52 -9.26 21.48
CA ILE A 191 -1.70 -10.55 20.80
C ILE A 191 -0.73 -11.57 21.41
N ARG A 192 -1.22 -12.77 21.73
CA ARG A 192 -0.37 -13.87 22.19
C ARG A 192 0.23 -14.57 20.98
N LEU A 193 1.53 -14.38 20.80
CA LEU A 193 2.27 -14.84 19.61
C LEU A 193 2.53 -16.35 19.58
N ASP A 194 2.40 -17.00 20.74
CA ASP A 194 2.53 -18.43 20.99
C ASP A 194 1.19 -19.18 20.91
N GLU A 195 0.09 -18.48 20.63
CA GLU A 195 -1.25 -19.05 20.46
C GLU A 195 -1.79 -18.85 19.04
N SER A 196 -2.73 -19.71 18.64
CA SER A 196 -3.39 -19.66 17.33
C SER A 196 -4.16 -18.35 17.14
N TRP A 197 -4.28 -17.90 15.90
CA TRP A 197 -5.06 -16.74 15.50
C TRP A 197 -6.52 -16.78 15.98
N ASP A 198 -7.06 -17.98 16.19
CA ASP A 198 -8.42 -18.24 16.65
C ASP A 198 -8.50 -18.74 18.10
N SER A 199 -7.44 -18.58 18.90
CA SER A 199 -7.50 -18.86 20.35
C SER A 199 -8.53 -17.96 21.04
N ALA A 200 -9.09 -18.40 22.17
CA ALA A 200 -10.07 -17.61 22.93
C ALA A 200 -9.55 -16.20 23.25
N HIS A 201 -8.24 -16.04 23.51
CA HIS A 201 -7.60 -14.75 23.70
C HIS A 201 -7.45 -13.99 22.39
N ASN A 202 -6.88 -14.58 21.34
CA ASN A 202 -6.55 -13.85 20.11
C ASN A 202 -7.77 -13.41 19.29
N ARG A 203 -8.89 -14.14 19.36
CA ARG A 203 -10.13 -13.79 18.64
C ARG A 203 -10.69 -12.40 18.97
N GLN A 204 -10.40 -11.87 20.15
CA GLN A 204 -10.86 -10.54 20.55
C GLN A 204 -10.22 -9.39 19.73
N PHE A 205 -9.15 -9.67 18.99
CA PHE A 205 -8.42 -8.69 18.18
C PHE A 205 -8.77 -8.72 16.70
N TRP A 206 -9.66 -9.62 16.25
CA TRP A 206 -10.02 -9.73 14.84
C TRP A 206 -10.49 -8.39 14.26
N THR A 207 -11.32 -7.63 14.98
CA THR A 207 -11.86 -6.33 14.55
C THR A 207 -10.87 -5.15 14.66
N GLN A 208 -9.69 -5.37 15.25
CA GLN A 208 -8.63 -4.37 15.39
C GLN A 208 -7.64 -4.44 14.21
N MET A 209 -8.08 -4.91 13.04
CA MET A 209 -7.25 -4.95 11.84
C MET A 209 -6.73 -3.55 11.49
N PRO A 210 -5.41 -3.38 11.30
CA PRO A 210 -4.84 -2.13 10.81
C PRO A 210 -5.47 -1.69 9.48
N LYS A 211 -5.77 -0.38 9.35
CA LYS A 211 -6.40 0.17 8.15
C LYS A 211 -5.63 -0.11 6.85
N VAL A 212 -4.31 -0.26 6.94
CA VAL A 212 -3.47 -0.62 5.80
C VAL A 212 -3.84 -1.98 5.19
N TYR A 213 -4.37 -2.91 5.97
CA TYR A 213 -4.85 -4.21 5.46
C TYR A 213 -6.27 -4.16 4.90
N GLN A 214 -6.97 -3.03 5.02
CA GLN A 214 -8.29 -2.87 4.46
C GLN A 214 -8.21 -2.59 2.96
N LEU A 215 -9.04 -3.28 2.19
CA LEU A 215 -9.26 -2.97 0.78
C LEU A 215 -10.35 -1.87 0.70
N PRO A 216 -10.06 -0.69 0.11
CA PRO A 216 -11.02 0.43 0.07
C PRO A 216 -12.36 0.11 -0.59
N GLU A 217 -12.35 -0.74 -1.63
CA GLU A 217 -13.53 -1.15 -2.39
C GLU A 217 -14.43 -2.12 -1.59
N LYS A 218 -13.84 -2.86 -0.64
CA LYS A 218 -14.53 -3.86 0.19
C LYS A 218 -14.09 -3.71 1.64
N PRO A 219 -14.48 -2.61 2.31
CA PRO A 219 -14.03 -2.34 3.66
C PRO A 219 -14.53 -3.44 4.60
N SER A 220 -13.59 -4.00 5.37
CA SER A 220 -13.84 -4.92 6.47
C SER A 220 -12.94 -4.53 7.63
N SER A 221 -13.35 -4.83 8.85
CA SER A 221 -12.54 -4.68 10.06
C SER A 221 -11.80 -5.96 10.46
N GLU A 222 -12.08 -7.08 9.80
CA GLU A 222 -11.57 -8.41 10.18
C GLU A 222 -10.87 -9.15 9.04
N SER A 223 -11.25 -8.84 7.79
CA SER A 223 -10.80 -9.58 6.63
C SER A 223 -10.04 -8.69 5.66
N THR A 224 -8.98 -9.25 5.07
CA THR A 224 -8.14 -8.59 4.09
C THR A 224 -8.17 -9.32 2.75
N HIS A 225 -7.96 -8.56 1.69
CA HIS A 225 -7.73 -9.07 0.34
C HIS A 225 -6.24 -9.03 -0.04
N TYR A 226 -5.35 -8.44 0.77
CA TYR A 226 -3.92 -8.45 0.48
C TYR A 226 -3.34 -9.78 0.93
N GLN A 227 -3.00 -10.64 -0.03
CA GLN A 227 -2.55 -12.01 0.19
C GLN A 227 -1.26 -12.29 -0.54
N VAL A 228 -0.57 -13.34 -0.11
CA VAL A 228 0.59 -13.89 -0.81
C VAL A 228 0.18 -15.15 -1.59
N PHE A 229 1.06 -15.67 -2.44
CA PHE A 229 0.91 -17.02 -2.97
C PHE A 229 1.59 -18.01 -2.02
N PHE A 230 0.86 -19.05 -1.61
CA PHE A 230 1.34 -20.05 -0.68
C PHE A 230 1.24 -21.46 -1.26
N GLY A 231 2.37 -22.17 -1.30
CA GLY A 231 2.48 -23.55 -1.71
C GLY A 231 3.72 -23.82 -2.55
N ASP A 232 3.87 -25.07 -3.01
CA ASP A 232 5.15 -25.59 -3.49
C ASP A 232 5.71 -24.80 -4.68
N GLY A 233 6.96 -24.34 -4.51
CA GLY A 233 7.73 -23.63 -5.53
C GLY A 233 7.43 -22.13 -5.65
N GLY A 234 6.56 -21.58 -4.80
CA GLY A 234 6.40 -20.13 -4.64
C GLY A 234 7.35 -19.56 -3.57
N LEU A 235 7.34 -18.23 -3.43
CA LEU A 235 8.12 -17.50 -2.42
C LEU A 235 7.85 -18.02 -0.98
N PHE A 236 6.59 -18.37 -0.70
CA PHE A 236 6.18 -19.05 0.52
C PHE A 236 5.76 -20.49 0.18
N SER A 237 6.63 -21.45 0.45
CA SER A 237 6.40 -22.87 0.17
C SER A 237 5.85 -23.62 1.36
N ASN A 238 5.28 -24.82 1.13
CA ASN A 238 4.80 -25.67 2.21
C ASN A 238 5.94 -26.02 3.19
N PRO A 239 5.63 -26.18 4.48
CA PRO A 239 6.63 -26.50 5.46
C PRO A 239 7.24 -27.89 5.19
N ASN A 240 8.56 -27.99 5.23
CA ASN A 240 9.24 -29.29 5.18
C ASN A 240 8.92 -30.03 6.50
N GLN A 241 8.33 -31.22 6.43
CA GLN A 241 7.90 -31.95 7.63
C GLN A 241 9.07 -32.39 8.53
N GLN A 242 10.26 -32.56 7.95
CA GLN A 242 11.48 -32.93 8.65
C GLN A 242 12.10 -31.74 9.41
N ASP A 243 11.78 -30.50 9.03
CA ASP A 243 12.30 -29.31 9.70
C ASP A 243 11.85 -29.27 11.17
N GLN A 244 12.73 -28.73 12.03
CA GLN A 244 12.39 -28.41 13.41
C GLN A 244 12.05 -26.93 13.53
N PRO A 245 11.01 -26.56 14.32
CA PRO A 245 10.70 -25.16 14.56
C PRO A 245 11.90 -24.40 15.14
N LEU A 246 12.22 -23.26 14.53
CA LEU A 246 13.29 -22.36 14.95
C LEU A 246 12.72 -21.18 15.74
N PRO A 247 13.34 -20.77 16.86
CA PRO A 247 12.95 -19.57 17.56
C PRO A 247 13.30 -18.33 16.73
N ILE A 248 12.34 -17.40 16.64
CA ILE A 248 12.49 -16.10 15.96
C ILE A 248 12.22 -14.92 16.89
N GLY A 249 11.89 -15.21 18.15
CA GLY A 249 11.66 -14.27 19.22
C GLY A 249 11.35 -15.01 20.52
N PRO A 250 11.16 -14.31 21.64
CA PRO A 250 10.76 -14.93 22.90
C PRO A 250 9.44 -15.69 22.72
N ASN A 251 9.46 -17.02 22.84
CA ASN A 251 8.32 -17.92 22.64
C ASN A 251 7.67 -17.85 21.24
N VAL A 252 8.35 -17.30 20.25
CA VAL A 252 7.85 -17.26 18.86
C VAL A 252 8.70 -18.15 18.00
N PHE A 253 8.06 -19.09 17.29
CA PHE A 253 8.73 -20.06 16.45
C PHE A 253 8.18 -20.01 15.02
N CYS A 254 8.99 -20.44 14.06
CA CYS A 254 8.55 -20.70 12.68
C CYS A 254 9.29 -21.91 12.12
N MET A 255 8.79 -22.48 11.04
CA MET A 255 9.56 -23.47 10.28
C MET A 255 10.63 -22.75 9.42
N PRO A 256 11.87 -23.26 9.35
CA PRO A 256 12.92 -22.72 8.48
C PRO A 256 12.45 -22.54 7.03
N SER A 257 11.75 -23.54 6.48
CA SER A 257 11.20 -23.51 5.12
C SER A 257 10.12 -22.45 4.88
N LEU A 258 9.52 -21.86 5.93
CA LEU A 258 8.57 -20.76 5.79
C LEU A 258 9.26 -19.39 5.68
N ARG A 259 10.60 -19.34 5.76
CA ARG A 259 11.41 -18.11 5.68
C ARG A 259 12.33 -18.15 4.49
N PHE A 260 12.50 -17.00 3.85
CA PHE A 260 13.46 -16.82 2.77
C PHE A 260 14.29 -15.54 2.97
N LYS A 261 15.39 -15.48 2.25
CA LYS A 261 16.26 -14.31 2.16
C LYS A 261 16.08 -13.66 0.81
N MET A 262 16.45 -12.38 0.70
CA MET A 262 16.54 -11.71 -0.59
C MET A 262 17.39 -12.50 -1.60
N THR A 263 18.48 -13.12 -1.16
CA THR A 263 19.39 -13.92 -2.00
C THR A 263 18.77 -15.20 -2.57
N HIS A 264 17.59 -15.62 -2.12
CA HIS A 264 16.87 -16.75 -2.72
C HIS A 264 16.03 -16.33 -3.94
N ILE A 265 15.90 -15.02 -4.19
CA ILE A 265 15.14 -14.49 -5.32
C ILE A 265 16.11 -14.25 -6.48
N THR A 266 16.41 -15.31 -7.22
CA THR A 266 17.46 -15.29 -8.25
C THR A 266 16.98 -14.73 -9.59
N ASP A 267 15.66 -14.72 -9.85
CA ASP A 267 15.07 -14.14 -11.08
C ASP A 267 14.91 -12.62 -11.03
N GLY A 268 15.26 -12.02 -9.88
CA GLY A 268 15.24 -10.59 -9.63
C GLY A 268 14.04 -10.14 -8.80
N THR A 269 14.30 -9.29 -7.81
CA THR A 269 13.29 -8.85 -6.83
C THR A 269 12.20 -7.99 -7.46
N SER A 270 12.51 -7.28 -8.54
CA SER A 270 11.55 -6.49 -9.34
C SER A 270 10.67 -7.35 -10.25
N ASN A 271 10.98 -8.64 -10.37
CA ASN A 271 10.35 -9.63 -11.23
C ASN A 271 9.61 -10.70 -10.43
N THR A 272 9.56 -10.58 -9.11
CA THR A 272 8.91 -11.55 -8.23
C THR A 272 7.80 -10.88 -7.43
N LEU A 273 6.58 -11.39 -7.59
CA LEU A 273 5.40 -11.00 -6.82
C LEU A 273 5.57 -11.38 -5.36
N PHE A 274 5.11 -10.50 -4.48
CA PHE A 274 5.10 -10.72 -3.05
C PHE A 274 3.68 -10.71 -2.51
N VAL A 275 3.02 -9.55 -2.50
CA VAL A 275 1.65 -9.37 -1.99
C VAL A 275 0.75 -8.92 -3.14
N VAL A 276 -0.40 -9.56 -3.31
CA VAL A 276 -1.37 -9.23 -4.36
C VAL A 276 -2.75 -8.96 -3.78
N GLU A 277 -3.56 -8.19 -4.50
CA GLU A 277 -5.00 -8.13 -4.25
C GLU A 277 -5.66 -9.45 -4.70
N ALA A 278 -6.14 -10.25 -3.74
CA ALA A 278 -6.89 -11.47 -3.97
C ALA A 278 -8.38 -11.21 -4.21
N ALA A 279 -9.06 -12.14 -4.88
CA ALA A 279 -10.50 -12.11 -5.06
C ALA A 279 -11.26 -12.47 -3.78
N ARG A 280 -10.75 -13.45 -3.02
CA ARG A 280 -11.32 -13.91 -1.75
C ARG A 280 -10.77 -13.08 -0.59
N ALA A 281 -11.55 -12.90 0.46
CA ALA A 281 -11.07 -12.30 1.71
C ALA A 281 -10.69 -13.39 2.71
N VAL A 282 -9.66 -13.13 3.53
CA VAL A 282 -9.22 -13.98 4.65
C VAL A 282 -9.13 -13.16 5.92
N ASN A 283 -9.34 -13.77 7.09
CA ASN A 283 -9.07 -13.09 8.35
C ASN A 283 -7.60 -12.69 8.41
N TRP A 284 -7.30 -11.44 8.79
CA TRP A 284 -5.94 -10.89 8.72
C TRP A 284 -4.92 -11.56 9.66
N MET A 285 -5.37 -12.23 10.73
CA MET A 285 -4.49 -12.97 11.64
C MET A 285 -4.27 -14.42 11.20
N LYS A 286 -5.16 -14.96 10.35
CA LYS A 286 -5.14 -16.36 9.93
C LYS A 286 -4.03 -16.59 8.89
N PRO A 287 -3.17 -17.61 9.04
CA PRO A 287 -2.14 -17.97 8.06
C PRO A 287 -2.76 -18.72 6.86
N GLU A 288 -3.63 -18.03 6.13
CA GLU A 288 -4.32 -18.52 4.94
C GLU A 288 -4.25 -17.48 3.83
N ASP A 289 -3.95 -17.94 2.61
CA ASP A 289 -3.62 -17.10 1.47
C ASP A 289 -4.01 -17.81 0.15
N ILE A 290 -3.56 -17.30 -1.01
CA ILE A 290 -3.88 -17.90 -2.32
C ILE A 290 -3.07 -19.19 -2.50
N PRO A 291 -3.70 -20.36 -2.69
CA PRO A 291 -2.98 -21.60 -2.92
C PRO A 291 -2.22 -21.55 -4.25
N PHE A 292 -0.99 -22.05 -4.25
CA PHE A 292 -0.12 -22.13 -5.40
C PHE A 292 0.58 -23.48 -5.49
N THR A 293 0.80 -23.98 -6.70
CA THR A 293 1.64 -25.15 -6.94
C THR A 293 2.37 -24.95 -8.26
N LYS A 294 3.71 -25.01 -8.22
CA LYS A 294 4.55 -24.88 -9.42
C LYS A 294 4.14 -25.94 -10.46
N GLY A 295 3.84 -25.50 -11.68
CA GLY A 295 3.40 -26.34 -12.78
C GLY A 295 1.88 -26.53 -12.90
N ALA A 296 1.09 -26.25 -11.86
CA ALA A 296 -0.38 -26.32 -11.93
C ALA A 296 -1.04 -25.02 -12.45
N GLY A 297 -0.26 -23.95 -12.55
CA GLY A 297 -0.75 -22.60 -12.89
C GLY A 297 -1.50 -21.94 -11.74
N VAL A 298 -1.92 -20.69 -11.94
CA VAL A 298 -2.77 -19.94 -11.01
C VAL A 298 -4.09 -19.64 -11.68
N SER A 299 -5.20 -19.95 -11.01
CA SER A 299 -6.51 -19.55 -11.48
C SER A 299 -6.64 -18.03 -11.39
N VAL A 300 -6.95 -17.37 -12.51
CA VAL A 300 -7.22 -15.92 -12.57
C VAL A 300 -8.37 -15.51 -11.64
N ASP A 301 -9.27 -16.42 -11.28
CA ASP A 301 -10.38 -16.18 -10.36
C ASP A 301 -9.93 -16.03 -8.91
N SER A 302 -8.71 -16.47 -8.58
CA SER A 302 -8.10 -16.22 -7.27
C SER A 302 -7.60 -14.77 -7.11
N ILE A 303 -7.40 -14.07 -8.23
CA ILE A 303 -6.87 -12.70 -8.28
C ILE A 303 -8.01 -11.70 -8.42
N SER A 304 -7.88 -10.56 -7.73
CA SER A 304 -8.90 -9.52 -7.67
C SER A 304 -9.37 -9.04 -9.05
N ASN A 305 -10.68 -8.78 -9.16
CA ASN A 305 -11.30 -7.90 -10.15
C ASN A 305 -12.29 -6.94 -9.46
N HIS A 306 -11.97 -6.47 -8.26
CA HIS A 306 -12.93 -5.73 -7.42
C HIS A 306 -13.44 -4.44 -8.07
N ARG A 307 -12.66 -3.89 -9.01
CA ARG A 307 -12.97 -2.65 -9.75
C ARG A 307 -13.70 -2.90 -11.07
N GLY A 308 -13.79 -4.16 -11.53
CA GLY A 308 -14.41 -4.52 -12.81
C GLY A 308 -13.64 -4.07 -14.05
N ASP A 309 -12.42 -3.55 -13.88
CA ASP A 309 -11.54 -3.02 -14.94
C ASP A 309 -10.50 -4.04 -15.44
N ASN A 310 -10.64 -5.30 -15.01
CA ASN A 310 -9.76 -6.41 -15.33
C ASN A 310 -8.30 -6.16 -14.89
N ARG A 311 -8.09 -5.40 -13.81
CA ARG A 311 -6.76 -5.13 -13.24
C ARG A 311 -6.74 -5.33 -11.72
N PHE A 312 -5.55 -5.58 -11.20
CA PHE A 312 -5.29 -5.76 -9.76
C PHE A 312 -3.96 -5.10 -9.38
N HIS A 313 -3.82 -4.68 -8.12
CA HIS A 313 -2.52 -4.25 -7.62
C HIS A 313 -1.71 -5.42 -7.08
N ALA A 314 -0.40 -5.31 -7.28
CA ALA A 314 0.59 -6.25 -6.82
C ALA A 314 1.84 -5.54 -6.33
N GLY A 315 2.27 -5.86 -5.11
CA GLY A 315 3.58 -5.55 -4.56
C GLY A 315 4.61 -6.61 -4.96
N PHE A 316 5.79 -6.15 -5.34
CA PHE A 316 6.94 -6.97 -5.76
C PHE A 316 7.97 -7.05 -4.63
N ALA A 317 8.87 -8.04 -4.69
CA ALA A 317 9.87 -8.26 -3.65
C ALA A 317 10.92 -7.15 -3.52
N ASP A 318 11.00 -6.23 -4.48
CA ASP A 318 11.77 -4.98 -4.39
C ASP A 318 11.02 -3.83 -3.69
N GLY A 319 9.77 -4.05 -3.30
CA GLY A 319 8.89 -3.07 -2.66
C GLY A 319 8.11 -2.18 -3.62
N SER A 320 8.30 -2.33 -4.93
CA SER A 320 7.50 -1.63 -5.93
C SER A 320 6.07 -2.18 -5.98
N VAL A 321 5.11 -1.33 -6.38
CA VAL A 321 3.70 -1.71 -6.53
C VAL A 321 3.24 -1.38 -7.93
N LYS A 322 2.78 -2.41 -8.67
CA LYS A 322 2.29 -2.30 -10.04
C LYS A 322 0.80 -2.58 -10.13
N TRP A 323 0.20 -2.13 -11.22
CA TRP A 323 -1.22 -2.34 -11.54
C TRP A 323 -1.32 -3.20 -12.79
N ILE A 324 -1.54 -4.49 -12.59
CA ILE A 324 -1.37 -5.55 -13.59
C ILE A 324 -2.72 -5.93 -14.17
N ARG A 325 -2.76 -6.23 -15.47
CA ARG A 325 -3.96 -6.76 -16.12
C ARG A 325 -4.16 -8.24 -15.78
N ARG A 326 -5.42 -8.67 -15.58
CA ARG A 326 -5.74 -10.07 -15.29
C ARG A 326 -5.69 -10.98 -16.52
N ASP A 327 -5.71 -10.41 -17.73
CA ASP A 327 -5.47 -11.13 -18.98
C ASP A 327 -3.96 -11.26 -19.31
N ILE A 328 -3.10 -11.04 -18.31
CA ILE A 328 -1.69 -11.42 -18.38
C ILE A 328 -1.56 -12.89 -18.80
N ASP A 329 -0.59 -13.16 -19.67
CA ASP A 329 -0.28 -14.51 -20.10
C ASP A 329 -0.04 -15.43 -18.87
N PRO A 330 -0.72 -16.59 -18.75
CA PRO A 330 -0.64 -17.44 -17.57
C PRO A 330 0.77 -17.92 -17.25
N LYS A 331 1.63 -18.12 -18.26
CA LYS A 331 3.03 -18.49 -18.06
C LYS A 331 3.81 -17.32 -17.47
N THR A 332 3.58 -16.10 -17.96
CA THR A 332 4.17 -14.89 -17.40
C THR A 332 3.76 -14.68 -15.93
N LEU A 333 2.47 -14.84 -15.61
CA LEU A 333 2.00 -14.78 -14.21
C LEU A 333 2.64 -15.87 -13.34
N HIS A 334 2.79 -17.09 -13.88
CA HIS A 334 3.46 -18.19 -13.17
C HIS A 334 4.93 -17.85 -12.86
N ASN A 335 5.69 -17.37 -13.85
CA ASN A 335 7.09 -16.96 -13.68
C ASN A 335 7.22 -15.78 -12.69
N LEU A 336 6.23 -14.88 -12.63
CA LEU A 336 6.21 -13.81 -11.65
C LEU A 336 6.05 -14.31 -10.20
N ILE A 337 5.56 -15.53 -9.96
CA ILE A 337 5.31 -16.08 -8.61
C ILE A 337 6.48 -16.94 -8.14
N VAL A 338 7.18 -17.59 -9.07
CA VAL A 338 8.33 -18.44 -8.78
C VAL A 338 9.59 -17.57 -8.70
N PRO A 339 10.36 -17.60 -7.60
CA PRO A 339 11.46 -16.66 -7.39
C PRO A 339 12.80 -17.06 -8.06
N ASP A 340 12.90 -18.29 -8.57
CA ASP A 340 14.16 -18.96 -8.92
C ASP A 340 14.07 -19.98 -10.07
N ASP A 341 13.18 -19.77 -11.04
CA ASP A 341 13.05 -20.66 -12.21
C ASP A 341 13.94 -20.31 -13.39
N GLY A 342 14.60 -19.15 -13.38
CA GLY A 342 15.50 -18.69 -14.44
C GLY A 342 14.78 -18.30 -15.75
N ASN A 343 13.45 -18.22 -15.75
CA ASN A 343 12.68 -17.90 -16.94
C ASN A 343 12.68 -16.39 -17.21
N THR A 344 12.79 -16.02 -18.49
CA THR A 344 12.63 -14.63 -18.92
C THR A 344 11.16 -14.21 -18.92
N LEU A 345 10.88 -13.00 -18.43
CA LEU A 345 9.56 -12.38 -18.51
C LEU A 345 9.38 -11.67 -19.86
N ASP A 346 8.26 -11.90 -20.54
CA ASP A 346 7.82 -11.02 -21.63
C ASP A 346 7.39 -9.68 -21.02
N MET A 347 8.05 -8.56 -21.32
CA MET A 347 7.79 -7.30 -20.64
C MET A 347 6.49 -6.61 -21.08
N ARG A 348 5.77 -7.14 -22.08
CA ARG A 348 4.52 -6.56 -22.61
C ARG A 348 3.39 -6.40 -21.59
N TRP A 349 3.43 -7.10 -20.45
CA TRP A 349 2.44 -6.91 -19.38
C TRP A 349 2.65 -5.61 -18.59
N MET A 350 3.77 -4.91 -18.80
CA MET A 350 4.07 -3.64 -18.13
C MET A 350 3.40 -2.43 -18.77
N ASP A 351 2.94 -2.54 -20.02
CA ASP A 351 2.18 -1.51 -20.76
C ASP A 351 0.66 -1.66 -20.54
#